data_AF-A0A9E3W0Q6-F1
#
_entry.id   AF-A0A9E3W0Q6-F1
#
_cell.length_a   1.000
_cell.length_b   1.000
_cell.length_c   1.000
_cell.angle_alpha   90.00
_cell.angle_beta   90.00
_cell.angle_gamma   90.00
#
_symmetry.space_group_name_H-M   'P 1'
#
loop_
_entity.id
_entity.type
_entity.pdbx_description
1 polymer ?
#
loop_
_entity_poly.entity_id
_entity_poly.type
_entity_poly.pdbx_seq_one_letter_code
_entity_poly.pdbx_strand_id
1 'polypeptide(L)'
;PLQLANLAAIFGNQGFYYPPHLIKAIKNDTAYHAPFTEKVETGIDAKHFEVVKKSMLDVFEGNRGTARYYKIDSIQAAGKTGTVQNPHGEDHSMFIAFAPYDKPEIAIAVVVENAGYGSTWAAPIATLMMEKYLKGYTTRKALEKRMMEADFHQKKSKP
;
A
#
# COMPACT_ATOMS: atom_id res chain seq x y z
N PRO A 1 4.98 1.39 10.15
CA PRO A 1 4.58 1.56 8.73
C PRO A 1 3.62 2.73 8.40
N LEU A 2 3.14 3.52 9.38
CA LEU A 2 2.21 4.64 9.10
C LEU A 2 2.80 5.71 8.17
N GLN A 3 4.07 6.08 8.35
CA GLN A 3 4.75 7.05 7.48
C GLN A 3 4.82 6.58 6.02
N LEU A 4 4.98 5.27 5.79
CA LEU A 4 4.99 4.68 4.45
C LEU A 4 3.60 4.71 3.80
N ALA A 5 2.54 4.49 4.58
CA ALA A 5 1.17 4.64 4.09
C ALA A 5 0.88 6.11 3.73
N ASN A 6 1.36 7.06 4.55
CA ASN A 6 1.24 8.48 4.25
C ASN A 6 2.06 8.87 3.00
N LEU A 7 3.22 8.26 2.78
CA LEU A 7 3.98 8.46 1.53
C LEU A 7 3.19 7.99 0.30
N ALA A 8 2.52 6.84 0.39
CA ALA A 8 1.63 6.39 -0.69
C ALA A 8 0.45 7.37 -0.91
N ALA A 9 -0.09 7.95 0.16
CA ALA A 9 -1.12 8.99 0.07
C ALA A 9 -0.59 10.25 -0.64
N ILE A 10 0.62 10.71 -0.32
CA ILE A 10 1.27 11.85 -0.98
C ILE A 10 1.41 11.60 -2.49
N PHE A 11 1.83 10.40 -2.90
CA PHE A 11 1.92 10.06 -4.32
C PHE A 11 0.55 10.02 -5.01
N GLY A 12 -0.46 9.44 -4.35
CA GLY A 12 -1.84 9.42 -4.85
C GLY A 12 -2.41 10.83 -5.03
N ASN A 13 -2.17 11.69 -4.04
CA ASN A 13 -2.62 13.08 -3.98
C ASN A 13 -1.75 14.06 -4.80
N GLN A 14 -0.70 13.57 -5.48
CA GLN A 14 0.19 14.41 -6.28
C GLN A 14 0.87 15.56 -5.52
N GLY A 15 1.30 15.29 -4.28
CA GLY A 15 2.20 16.18 -3.56
C GLY A 15 1.63 16.88 -2.33
N PHE A 16 0.41 16.56 -1.92
CA PHE A 16 -0.15 17.00 -0.65
C PHE A 16 -0.63 15.84 0.23
N TYR A 17 -0.77 16.10 1.52
CA TYR A 17 -1.38 15.16 2.46
C TYR A 17 -2.10 15.90 3.57
N TYR A 18 -2.97 15.17 4.27
CA TYR A 18 -3.50 15.57 5.57
C TYR A 18 -2.76 14.76 6.63
N PRO A 19 -2.34 15.35 7.76
CA PRO A 19 -1.66 14.59 8.80
C PRO A 19 -2.50 13.37 9.22
N PRO A 20 -1.93 12.14 9.18
CA PRO A 20 -2.69 10.94 9.48
C PRO A 20 -3.15 10.96 10.94
N HIS A 21 -4.43 10.69 11.17
CA HIS A 21 -5.06 10.72 12.48
C HIS A 21 -6.09 9.60 12.62
N LEU A 22 -6.24 9.07 13.84
CA LEU A 22 -7.16 7.98 14.13
C LEU A 22 -8.53 8.48 14.62
N ILE A 23 -8.54 9.57 15.37
CA ILE A 23 -9.75 10.10 16.00
C ILE A 23 -10.58 10.83 14.95
N LYS A 24 -11.70 10.23 14.55
CA LYS A 24 -12.63 10.82 13.57
C LYS A 24 -13.45 11.98 14.12
N ALA A 25 -13.87 11.89 15.38
CA ALA A 25 -14.66 12.92 16.05
C ALA A 25 -14.50 12.81 17.57
N ILE A 26 -14.35 13.94 18.26
CA ILE A 26 -14.56 14.05 19.70
C ILE A 26 -15.88 14.79 19.90
N LYS A 27 -16.82 14.18 20.63
CA LYS A 27 -18.13 14.78 20.87
C LYS A 27 -17.94 16.12 21.59
N ASN A 28 -18.52 17.18 21.02
CA ASN A 28 -18.46 18.56 21.52
C ASN A 28 -17.06 19.21 21.48
N ASP A 29 -16.09 18.68 20.72
CA ASP A 29 -14.79 19.31 20.52
C ASP A 29 -14.45 19.38 19.02
N THR A 30 -14.68 20.55 18.44
CA THR A 30 -14.35 20.86 17.05
C THR A 30 -12.92 21.37 16.91
N ALA A 31 -12.29 21.85 17.99
CA ALA A 31 -10.95 22.44 17.96
C ALA A 31 -9.86 21.37 17.76
N TYR A 32 -10.09 20.17 18.29
CA TYR A 32 -9.19 19.02 18.09
C TYR A 32 -8.93 18.67 16.61
N HIS A 33 -9.88 18.97 15.70
CA HIS A 33 -9.78 18.59 14.29
C HIS A 33 -8.94 19.52 13.41
N ALA A 34 -8.71 20.77 13.84
CA ALA A 34 -8.07 21.78 13.00
C ALA A 34 -6.72 21.32 12.40
N PRO A 35 -5.72 20.84 13.18
CA PRO A 35 -4.42 20.48 12.61
C PRO A 35 -4.43 19.24 11.71
N PHE A 36 -5.49 18.43 11.77
CA PHE A 36 -5.59 17.16 11.04
C PHE A 36 -6.43 17.26 9.75
N THR A 37 -7.09 18.40 9.55
CA THR A 37 -7.93 18.70 8.38
C THR A 37 -7.33 19.76 7.47
N GLU A 38 -6.19 20.32 7.86
CA GLU A 38 -5.41 21.24 7.03
C GLU A 38 -4.54 20.49 6.02
N LYS A 39 -4.57 20.97 4.78
CA LYS A 39 -3.80 20.41 3.68
C LYS A 39 -2.34 20.83 3.83
N VAL A 40 -1.42 19.87 3.85
CA VAL A 40 0.02 20.12 3.87
C VAL A 40 0.61 19.82 2.50
N GLU A 41 1.27 20.82 1.92
CA GLU A 41 1.99 20.71 0.65
C GLU A 41 3.43 20.25 0.88
N THR A 42 3.93 19.38 0.01
CA THR A 42 5.34 18.95 0.04
C THR A 42 6.31 19.97 -0.56
N GLY A 43 5.79 20.98 -1.27
CA GLY A 43 6.58 21.97 -2.01
C GLY A 43 7.20 21.46 -3.32
N ILE A 44 6.91 20.22 -3.72
CA ILE A 44 7.37 19.62 -4.98
C ILE A 44 6.32 19.87 -6.07
N ASP A 45 6.76 20.24 -7.27
CA ASP A 45 5.89 20.45 -8.44
C ASP A 45 5.15 19.16 -8.85
N ALA A 46 3.83 19.29 -9.07
CA ALA A 46 2.92 18.21 -9.45
C ALA A 46 3.42 17.37 -10.64
N LYS A 47 4.14 17.98 -11.61
CA LYS A 47 4.66 17.28 -12.80
C LYS A 47 5.62 16.13 -12.44
N HIS A 48 6.33 16.23 -11.31
CA HIS A 48 7.24 15.17 -10.86
C HIS A 48 6.46 13.98 -10.29
N PHE A 49 5.32 14.24 -9.66
CA PHE A 49 4.44 13.19 -9.15
C PHE A 49 3.81 12.38 -10.28
N GLU A 50 3.48 12.98 -11.43
CA GLU A 50 2.92 12.24 -12.57
C GLU A 50 3.84 11.09 -13.04
N VAL A 51 5.14 11.37 -13.17
CA VAL A 51 6.15 10.38 -13.56
C VAL A 51 6.27 9.26 -12.53
N VAL A 52 6.29 9.62 -11.24
CA VAL A 52 6.35 8.65 -10.13
C VAL A 52 5.08 7.80 -10.10
N LYS A 53 3.91 8.44 -10.20
CA LYS A 53 2.59 7.80 -10.19
C LYS A 53 2.50 6.79 -11.34
N LYS A 54 2.91 7.17 -12.55
CA LYS A 54 2.96 6.28 -13.72
C LYS A 54 3.92 5.11 -13.51
N SER A 55 5.11 5.37 -12.98
CA SER A 55 6.07 4.29 -12.67
C SER A 55 5.54 3.31 -11.61
N MET A 56 4.75 3.81 -10.65
CA MET A 56 4.07 2.97 -9.67
C MET A 56 2.89 2.18 -10.27
N LEU A 57 2.22 2.70 -11.29
CA LEU A 57 1.22 1.93 -12.06
C LEU A 57 1.90 0.79 -12.83
N ASP A 58 3.07 1.04 -13.41
CA ASP A 58 3.82 0.03 -14.18
C ASP A 58 4.32 -1.15 -13.32
N VAL A 59 4.35 -1.02 -12.00
CA VAL A 59 4.59 -2.16 -11.08
C VAL A 59 3.50 -3.24 -11.23
N PHE A 60 2.29 -2.84 -11.60
CA PHE A 60 1.16 -3.73 -11.90
C PHE A 60 0.96 -3.95 -13.40
N GLU A 61 1.03 -2.88 -14.20
CA GLU A 61 0.66 -2.96 -15.63
C GLU A 61 1.83 -3.25 -16.57
N GLY A 62 3.06 -2.96 -16.14
CA GLY A 62 4.24 -3.14 -16.95
C GLY A 62 4.57 -4.60 -17.19
N ASN A 63 5.08 -4.92 -18.39
CA ASN A 63 5.52 -6.27 -18.76
C ASN A 63 6.56 -6.84 -17.79
N ARG A 64 7.35 -6.00 -17.10
CA ARG A 64 8.35 -6.39 -16.09
C ARG A 64 7.97 -5.93 -14.67
N GLY A 65 6.70 -5.58 -14.45
CA GLY A 65 6.19 -5.14 -13.16
C GLY A 65 6.30 -6.23 -12.10
N THR A 66 6.80 -5.87 -10.92
CA THR A 66 7.05 -6.84 -9.82
C THR A 66 5.75 -7.33 -9.15
N ALA A 67 4.64 -6.64 -9.35
CA ALA A 67 3.31 -7.03 -8.87
C ALA A 67 2.32 -7.35 -10.01
N ARG A 68 2.80 -7.58 -11.24
CA ARG A 68 1.97 -7.76 -12.44
C ARG A 68 0.92 -8.88 -12.37
N TYR A 69 1.14 -9.87 -11.50
CA TYR A 69 0.23 -11.00 -11.28
C TYR A 69 -0.89 -10.72 -10.26
N TYR A 70 -0.85 -9.58 -9.57
CA TYR A 70 -1.77 -9.25 -8.47
C TYR A 70 -2.65 -8.06 -8.80
N LYS A 71 -2.93 -7.84 -10.07
CA LYS A 71 -3.90 -6.82 -10.50
C LYS A 71 -5.27 -7.08 -9.87
N ILE A 72 -5.99 -5.99 -9.61
CA ILE A 72 -7.36 -6.06 -9.12
C ILE A 72 -8.25 -5.89 -10.34
N ASP A 73 -9.11 -6.87 -10.60
CA ASP A 73 -10.06 -6.75 -11.71
C ASP A 73 -10.88 -5.47 -11.55
N SER A 74 -11.00 -4.72 -12.65
CA SER A 74 -11.71 -3.43 -12.76
C SER A 74 -11.17 -2.27 -11.91
N ILE A 75 -10.03 -2.40 -11.23
CA ILE A 75 -9.44 -1.33 -10.41
C ILE A 75 -7.95 -1.22 -10.72
N GLN A 76 -7.55 -0.13 -11.37
CA GLN A 76 -6.13 0.19 -11.52
C GLN A 76 -5.58 0.69 -10.18
N ALA A 77 -4.46 0.11 -9.76
CA ALA A 77 -3.73 0.50 -8.57
C ALA A 77 -2.31 0.91 -8.95
N ALA A 78 -1.69 1.75 -8.13
CA ALA A 78 -0.28 2.09 -8.26
C ALA A 78 0.42 1.74 -6.95
N GLY A 79 1.60 1.14 -7.04
CA GLY A 79 2.32 0.72 -5.85
C GLY A 79 3.79 0.46 -6.11
N LYS A 80 4.48 -0.02 -5.06
CA LYS A 80 5.89 -0.38 -5.14
C LYS A 80 6.21 -1.51 -4.18
N THR A 81 6.91 -2.52 -4.70
CA THR A 81 7.52 -3.59 -3.90
C THR A 81 8.74 -3.09 -3.14
N GLY A 82 8.85 -3.47 -1.87
CA GLY A 82 10.04 -3.35 -1.06
C GLY A 82 10.44 -4.73 -0.53
N THR A 83 11.75 -4.97 -0.48
CA THR A 83 12.35 -6.06 0.28
C THR A 83 13.26 -5.39 1.29
N VAL A 84 12.93 -5.49 2.57
CA VAL A 84 13.70 -4.84 3.63
C VAL A 84 14.67 -5.86 4.20
N GLN A 85 15.96 -5.63 4.01
CA GLN A 85 16.99 -6.54 4.50
C GLN A 85 16.93 -6.68 6.01
N ASN A 86 16.94 -7.94 6.48
CA ASN A 86 16.97 -8.25 7.90
C ASN A 86 18.25 -9.05 8.23
N PRO A 87 19.21 -8.49 8.97
CA PRO A 87 20.45 -9.20 9.31
C PRO A 87 20.23 -10.37 10.28
N HIS A 88 19.06 -10.47 10.91
CA HIS A 88 18.73 -11.47 11.92
C HIS A 88 17.76 -12.56 11.44
N GLY A 89 17.42 -12.59 10.15
CA GLY A 89 16.42 -13.52 9.62
C GLY A 89 16.22 -13.42 8.11
N GLU A 90 15.03 -13.80 7.66
CA GLU A 90 14.59 -13.51 6.29
C GLU A 90 14.23 -12.03 6.16
N ASP A 91 14.38 -11.48 4.96
CA ASP A 91 13.98 -10.11 4.66
C ASP A 91 12.49 -9.88 5.00
N HIS A 92 12.12 -8.65 5.34
CA HIS A 92 10.70 -8.32 5.50
C HIS A 92 10.09 -8.00 4.12
N SER A 93 8.95 -8.64 3.85
CA SER A 93 8.17 -8.40 2.65
C SER A 93 7.38 -7.12 2.82
N MET A 94 7.61 -6.12 1.97
CA MET A 94 6.97 -4.81 2.07
C MET A 94 6.30 -4.40 0.76
N PHE A 95 5.15 -3.71 0.87
CA PHE A 95 4.48 -3.12 -0.27
C PHE A 95 3.76 -1.84 0.15
N ILE A 96 3.89 -0.78 -0.64
CA ILE A 96 3.05 0.42 -0.52
C ILE A 96 2.22 0.59 -1.78
N ALA A 97 1.00 1.09 -1.65
CA ALA A 97 0.12 1.31 -2.78
C ALA A 97 -0.96 2.35 -2.50
N PHE A 98 -1.59 2.84 -3.56
CA PHE A 98 -2.88 3.51 -3.50
C PHE A 98 -3.78 3.06 -4.66
N ALA A 99 -5.08 3.19 -4.47
CA ALA A 99 -6.09 2.87 -5.47
C ALA A 99 -7.40 3.65 -5.24
N PRO A 100 -8.23 3.85 -6.26
CA PRO A 100 -7.92 3.74 -7.69
C PRO A 100 -6.77 4.65 -8.15
N TYR A 101 -6.15 4.34 -9.29
CA TYR A 101 -5.02 5.12 -9.83
C TYR A 101 -5.40 6.58 -10.10
N ASP A 102 -6.50 6.81 -10.83
CA ASP A 102 -6.88 8.17 -11.25
C ASP A 102 -7.49 8.99 -10.12
N LYS A 103 -8.34 8.36 -9.29
CA LYS A 103 -9.01 8.97 -8.14
C LYS A 103 -8.75 8.14 -6.89
N PRO A 104 -7.63 8.36 -6.18
CA PRO A 104 -7.28 7.55 -5.02
C PRO A 104 -8.28 7.71 -3.87
N GLU A 105 -8.71 6.58 -3.32
CA GLU A 105 -9.62 6.51 -2.16
C GLU A 105 -9.00 5.75 -0.98
N ILE A 106 -7.97 4.93 -1.24
CA ILE A 106 -7.20 4.23 -0.23
C ILE A 106 -5.70 4.35 -0.52
N ALA A 107 -4.91 4.59 0.54
CA ALA A 107 -3.46 4.42 0.55
C ALA A 107 -3.09 3.38 1.63
N ILE A 108 -2.18 2.47 1.30
CA ILE A 108 -1.87 1.32 2.15
C ILE A 108 -0.36 1.05 2.19
N ALA A 109 0.11 0.62 3.35
CA ALA A 109 1.43 0.01 3.53
C ALA A 109 1.26 -1.34 4.23
N VAL A 110 1.75 -2.41 3.61
CA VAL A 110 1.73 -3.76 4.16
C VAL A 110 3.18 -4.18 4.40
N VAL A 111 3.44 -4.69 5.60
CA VAL A 111 4.72 -5.29 6.00
C VAL A 111 4.43 -6.65 6.57
N VAL A 112 5.12 -7.67 6.08
CA VAL A 112 5.10 -9.03 6.61
C VAL A 112 6.52 -9.36 7.02
N GLU A 113 6.72 -9.57 8.31
CA GLU A 113 8.06 -9.75 8.87
C GLU A 113 8.62 -11.13 8.53
N ASN A 114 9.93 -11.21 8.22
CA ASN A 114 10.64 -12.48 7.97
C ASN A 114 10.01 -13.32 6.85
N ALA A 115 9.51 -12.66 5.81
CA ALA A 115 8.70 -13.28 4.76
C ALA A 115 9.33 -13.18 3.36
N GLY A 116 10.55 -12.64 3.25
CA GLY A 116 11.30 -12.48 2.00
C GLY A 116 10.76 -11.36 1.13
N TYR A 117 10.52 -11.66 -0.15
CA TYR A 117 10.21 -10.65 -1.17
C TYR A 117 8.81 -10.03 -1.02
N GLY A 118 8.72 -8.70 -1.21
CA GLY A 118 7.47 -7.93 -1.19
C GLY A 118 6.39 -8.44 -2.15
N SER A 119 6.78 -8.99 -3.31
CA SER A 119 5.87 -9.59 -4.29
C SER A 119 5.31 -10.94 -3.87
N THR A 120 5.89 -11.61 -2.87
CA THR A 120 5.43 -12.93 -2.44
C THR A 120 4.22 -12.80 -1.51
N TRP A 121 4.21 -11.79 -0.62
CA TRP A 121 3.21 -11.67 0.44
C TRP A 121 2.59 -10.28 0.56
N ALA A 122 3.39 -9.22 0.67
CA ALA A 122 2.84 -7.89 0.94
C ALA A 122 2.01 -7.34 -0.23
N ALA A 123 2.45 -7.54 -1.48
CA ALA A 123 1.70 -7.14 -2.66
C ALA A 123 0.33 -7.84 -2.78
N PRO A 124 0.22 -9.18 -2.74
CA PRO A 124 -1.09 -9.83 -2.80
C PRO A 124 -2.01 -9.45 -1.63
N ILE A 125 -1.49 -9.37 -0.41
CA ILE A 125 -2.27 -8.91 0.76
C ILE A 125 -2.81 -7.49 0.54
N ALA A 126 -1.94 -6.55 0.13
CA ALA A 126 -2.35 -5.17 -0.15
C ALA A 126 -3.47 -5.11 -1.20
N THR A 127 -3.37 -5.92 -2.26
CA THR A 127 -4.37 -5.91 -3.34
C THR A 127 -5.71 -6.51 -2.92
N LEU A 128 -5.72 -7.49 -2.02
CA LEU A 128 -6.96 -8.02 -1.43
C LEU A 128 -7.60 -7.00 -0.49
N MET A 129 -6.82 -6.30 0.32
CA MET A 129 -7.31 -5.25 1.21
C MET A 129 -7.89 -4.07 0.43
N MET A 130 -7.20 -3.60 -0.62
CA MET A 130 -7.71 -2.56 -1.51
C MET A 130 -9.00 -2.97 -2.22
N GLU A 131 -9.06 -4.20 -2.74
CA GLU A 131 -10.28 -4.72 -3.36
C GLU A 131 -11.45 -4.77 -2.37
N LYS A 132 -11.22 -5.31 -1.17
CA LYS A 132 -12.25 -5.38 -0.14
C LYS A 132 -12.72 -4.00 0.30
N TYR A 133 -11.81 -3.04 0.43
CA TYR A 133 -12.17 -1.67 0.80
C TYR A 133 -13.05 -1.01 -0.26
N LEU A 134 -12.67 -1.12 -1.54
CA LEU A 134 -13.35 -0.43 -2.65
C LEU A 134 -14.64 -1.13 -3.10
N LYS A 135 -14.71 -2.47 -3.03
CA LYS A 135 -15.88 -3.26 -3.46
C LYS A 135 -16.77 -3.74 -2.32
N GLY A 136 -16.26 -3.76 -1.08
CA GLY A 136 -16.87 -4.41 0.08
C GLY A 136 -16.58 -5.91 0.19
N TYR A 137 -16.02 -6.55 -0.84
CA TYR A 137 -15.70 -7.98 -0.89
C TYR A 137 -14.50 -8.27 -1.80
N THR A 138 -13.94 -9.47 -1.68
CA THR A 138 -12.83 -9.99 -2.52
C THR A 138 -13.36 -11.01 -3.54
N THR A 139 -13.00 -10.90 -4.82
CA THR A 139 -13.37 -11.89 -5.86
C THR A 139 -12.33 -13.00 -5.99
N ARG A 140 -11.05 -12.69 -5.69
CA ARG A 140 -9.89 -13.57 -5.89
C ARG A 140 -9.73 -14.58 -4.74
N LYS A 141 -10.72 -15.46 -4.57
CA LYS A 141 -10.85 -16.39 -3.42
C LYS A 141 -9.67 -17.34 -3.23
N ALA A 142 -9.07 -17.84 -4.31
CA ALA A 142 -7.88 -18.69 -4.21
C ALA A 142 -6.67 -17.94 -3.62
N LEU A 143 -6.49 -16.66 -4.02
CA LEU A 143 -5.43 -15.82 -3.47
C LEU A 143 -5.71 -15.48 -2.01
N GLU A 144 -6.95 -15.11 -1.68
CA GLU A 144 -7.38 -14.86 -0.30
C GLU A 144 -7.11 -16.06 0.61
N LYS A 145 -7.54 -17.27 0.20
CA LYS A 145 -7.27 -18.51 0.92
C LYS A 145 -5.77 -18.73 1.15
N ARG A 146 -4.95 -18.61 0.10
CA ARG A 146 -3.48 -18.75 0.20
C ARG A 146 -2.87 -17.78 1.22
N MET A 147 -3.35 -16.53 1.27
CA MET A 147 -2.83 -15.54 2.22
C MET A 147 -3.27 -15.83 3.66
N MET A 148 -4.49 -16.33 3.86
CA MET A 148 -5.02 -16.67 5.18
C MET A 148 -4.40 -17.95 5.76
N GLU A 149 -4.01 -18.90 4.91
CA GLU A 149 -3.37 -20.17 5.30
C GLU A 149 -1.84 -20.06 5.42
N ALA A 150 -1.26 -18.88 5.17
CA ALA A 150 0.17 -18.68 5.25
C ALA A 150 0.67 -18.76 6.71
N ASP A 151 1.71 -19.56 6.95
CA ASP A 151 2.40 -19.69 8.24
C ASP A 151 3.83 -19.17 8.12
N PHE A 152 4.15 -18.14 8.91
CA PHE A 152 5.46 -17.49 8.96
C PHE A 152 6.28 -17.88 10.20
N HIS A 153 5.74 -18.75 11.07
CA HIS A 153 6.44 -19.21 12.28
C HIS A 153 7.36 -20.40 12.02
N GLN A 154 7.18 -21.10 10.90
CA GLN A 154 8.04 -22.24 10.53
C GLN A 154 9.33 -21.76 9.87
N LYS A 155 10.42 -21.74 10.64
CA LYS A 155 11.78 -21.58 10.10
C LYS A 155 12.07 -22.75 9.16
N LYS A 156 12.02 -22.53 7.85
CA LYS A 156 12.70 -23.45 6.92
C LYS A 156 14.20 -23.31 7.18
N SER A 157 14.85 -24.38 7.59
CA SER A 157 16.32 -24.43 7.62
C SER A 157 16.84 -24.06 6.24
N LYS A 158 17.72 -23.07 6.15
CA LYS A 158 18.44 -22.79 4.91
C LYS A 158 19.16 -24.09 4.47
N PRO A 159 19.08 -24.47 3.18
CA PRO A 159 19.83 -25.61 2.67
C PRO A 159 21.35 -25.39 2.79
#